data_AF-A0A7R9M2C4-F1
#
_entry.id   AF-A0A7R9M2C4-F1
#
_cell.length_a   1.000
_cell.length_b   1.000
_cell.length_c   1.000
_cell.angle_alpha   90.00
_cell.angle_beta   90.00
_cell.angle_gamma   90.00
#
_symmetry.space_group_name_H-M   'P 1'
#
loop_
_entity.id
_entity.type
_entity.pdbx_description
1 polymer ?
#
loop_
_entity_poly.entity_id
_entity_poly.type
_entity_poly.pdbx_seq_one_letter_code
_entity_poly.pdbx_strand_id
1 'polypeptide(L)'
;MAEVGRLETPKLEGKYSTGQLLLHRVFGYRGVTLFPWMARVYDRDVSHIIGLCSPLKPEPQWPSLLPVVLIPSRRTTTTTTTASTAAADEASSAGYNTVGREVRGHTHTYYQVLIDTRDCPFVRTQTEAVTFLGNQENSRSLYAIPGLDYVAHEDILPYTS
;
A
#
# COMPACT_ATOMS: atom_id res chain seq x y z
N MET A 1 -23.90 6.89 32.13
CA MET A 1 -22.60 6.65 31.46
C MET A 1 -21.84 7.97 31.49
N ALA A 2 -20.57 7.95 31.90
CA ALA A 2 -19.75 9.16 31.94
C ALA A 2 -19.13 9.41 30.56
N GLU A 3 -19.04 10.68 30.15
CA GLU A 3 -18.27 11.09 28.97
C GLU A 3 -16.78 10.85 29.24
N VAL A 4 -16.12 10.09 28.38
CA VAL A 4 -14.68 9.73 28.51
C VAL A 4 -13.79 10.70 27.73
N GLY A 5 -14.39 11.50 26.86
CA GLY A 5 -13.72 12.52 26.06
C GLY A 5 -14.51 12.87 24.80
N ARG A 6 -14.10 13.95 24.13
CA ARG A 6 -14.71 14.49 22.92
C ARG A 6 -13.73 14.42 21.76
N LEU A 7 -14.12 13.75 20.67
CA LEU A 7 -13.33 13.70 19.43
C LEU A 7 -13.17 15.11 18.84
N GLU A 8 -11.97 15.40 18.36
CA GLU A 8 -11.62 16.61 17.64
C GLU A 8 -11.48 16.30 16.13
N THR A 9 -11.56 17.34 15.32
CA THR A 9 -11.34 17.22 13.87
C THR A 9 -9.87 16.89 13.59
N PRO A 10 -9.58 15.83 12.81
CA PRO A 10 -8.22 15.54 12.37
C PRO A 10 -7.59 16.75 11.68
N LYS A 11 -6.32 17.04 12.01
CA LYS A 11 -5.57 18.14 11.40
C LYS A 11 -5.29 17.80 9.93
N LEU A 12 -5.66 18.70 9.01
CA LEU A 12 -5.27 18.62 7.60
C LEU A 12 -3.87 19.21 7.37
N GLU A 13 -3.49 20.18 8.20
CA GLU A 13 -2.22 20.88 8.14
C GLU A 13 -1.62 21.00 9.55
N GLY A 14 -0.29 20.89 9.62
CA GLY A 14 0.46 20.94 10.87
C GLY A 14 0.62 19.58 11.56
N LYS A 15 1.39 19.58 12.67
CA LYS A 15 1.71 18.36 13.43
C LYS A 15 0.92 18.30 14.73
N TYR A 16 0.68 17.09 15.23
CA TYR A 16 0.20 16.89 16.60
C TYR A 16 1.33 17.15 17.59
N SER A 17 1.01 17.79 18.71
CA SER A 17 1.95 18.04 19.79
C SER A 17 2.16 16.79 20.64
N THR A 18 3.29 16.73 21.34
CA THR A 18 3.50 15.78 22.43
C THR A 18 2.36 15.90 23.44
N GLY A 19 1.90 14.77 23.98
CA GLY A 19 0.78 14.71 24.91
C GLY A 19 -0.60 14.68 24.25
N GLN A 20 -0.70 14.82 22.92
CA GLN A 20 -1.98 14.70 22.22
C GLN A 20 -2.58 13.30 22.43
N LEU A 21 -3.78 13.25 23.03
CA LEU A 21 -4.57 12.02 23.12
C LEU A 21 -5.14 11.68 21.74
N LEU A 22 -5.09 10.40 21.41
CA LEU A 22 -5.53 9.87 20.12
C LEU A 22 -6.29 8.57 20.26
N LEU A 23 -7.25 8.37 19.36
CA LEU A 23 -7.83 7.08 19.05
C LEU A 23 -7.31 6.64 17.68
N HIS A 24 -6.75 5.45 17.58
CA HIS A 24 -6.22 4.96 16.30
C HIS A 24 -7.37 4.61 15.35
N ARG A 25 -7.40 5.19 14.15
CA ARG A 25 -8.51 5.03 13.19
C ARG A 25 -8.78 3.58 12.79
N VAL A 26 -7.73 2.80 12.53
CA VAL A 26 -7.83 1.38 12.11
C VAL A 26 -7.98 0.42 13.29
N PHE A 27 -7.09 0.49 14.29
CA PHE A 27 -7.04 -0.48 15.39
C PHE A 27 -7.92 -0.12 16.60
N GLY A 28 -8.38 1.13 16.71
CA GLY A 28 -9.32 1.56 17.74
C GLY A 28 -8.75 1.63 19.16
N TYR A 29 -7.43 1.56 19.34
CA TYR A 29 -6.81 1.75 20.65
C TYR A 29 -6.66 3.23 21.00
N ARG A 30 -6.64 3.54 22.30
CA ARG A 30 -6.30 4.87 22.81
C ARG A 30 -4.80 4.97 23.02
N GLY A 31 -4.27 6.15 22.82
CA GLY A 31 -2.86 6.41 23.07
C GLY A 31 -2.54 7.89 23.24
N VAL A 32 -1.26 8.16 23.46
CA VAL A 32 -0.72 9.51 23.58
C VAL A 32 0.48 9.69 22.66
N THR A 33 0.54 10.83 21.99
CA THR A 33 1.62 11.20 21.08
C THR A 33 2.89 11.59 21.86
N LEU A 34 4.04 11.04 21.48
CA LEU A 34 5.35 11.43 22.03
C LEU A 34 6.06 12.43 21.13
N PHE A 35 6.43 12.03 19.92
CA PHE A 35 7.14 12.92 19.00
C PHE A 35 6.85 12.60 17.53
N PRO A 36 6.80 13.62 16.66
CA PRO A 36 6.67 13.43 15.22
C PRO A 36 8.00 13.04 14.59
N TRP A 37 7.94 12.17 13.59
CA TRP A 37 9.06 11.74 12.76
C TRP A 37 8.68 11.80 11.28
N MET A 38 9.58 12.32 10.45
CA MET A 38 9.40 12.34 8.98
C MET A 38 10.07 11.10 8.40
N ALA A 39 9.27 10.15 7.95
CA ALA A 39 9.73 8.93 7.32
C ALA A 39 9.71 9.07 5.79
N ARG A 40 10.66 8.44 5.10
CA ARG A 40 10.59 8.22 3.65
C ARG A 40 9.96 6.86 3.40
N VAL A 41 8.72 6.85 2.91
CA VAL A 41 7.95 5.66 2.60
C VAL A 41 8.12 5.32 1.13
N TYR A 42 8.52 4.09 0.83
CA TYR A 42 8.71 3.60 -0.52
C TYR A 42 7.62 2.58 -0.82
N ASP A 43 6.58 3.01 -1.53
CA ASP A 43 5.46 2.14 -1.91
C ASP A 43 5.73 1.50 -3.28
N ARG A 44 5.83 0.16 -3.30
CA ARG A 44 6.08 -0.60 -4.52
C ARG A 44 4.85 -0.67 -5.44
N ASP A 45 3.64 -0.54 -4.88
CA ASP A 45 2.37 -0.78 -5.58
C ASP A 45 1.84 0.51 -6.24
N VAL A 46 2.23 1.69 -5.75
CA VAL A 46 1.94 2.99 -6.41
C VAL A 46 2.44 3.04 -7.85
N SER A 47 3.55 2.36 -8.15
CA SER A 47 4.14 2.30 -9.50
C SER A 47 3.29 1.50 -10.50
N HIS A 48 2.39 0.63 -10.04
CA HIS A 48 1.55 -0.18 -10.91
C HIS A 48 0.30 0.58 -11.39
N ILE A 49 -0.25 1.46 -10.55
CA ILE A 49 -1.43 2.28 -10.87
C ILE A 49 -1.10 3.35 -11.92
N ILE A 50 0.08 3.99 -11.82
CA ILE A 50 0.51 5.01 -12.79
C ILE A 50 0.82 4.39 -14.17
N GLY A 51 1.24 3.11 -14.22
CA GLY A 51 1.51 2.40 -15.48
C GLY A 51 0.26 1.99 -16.25
N LEU A 52 -0.86 1.74 -15.55
CA LEU A 52 -2.15 1.42 -16.18
C LEU A 52 -2.86 2.66 -16.75
N CYS A 53 -2.48 3.86 -16.29
CA CYS A 53 -2.99 5.13 -16.79
C CYS A 53 -2.04 5.76 -17.83
N SER A 54 -1.59 4.96 -18.79
CA SER A 54 -1.00 5.52 -20.02
C SER A 54 -2.16 6.01 -20.89
N PRO A 55 -2.15 7.25 -21.41
CA PRO A 55 -3.21 7.70 -22.31
C PRO A 55 -3.27 6.74 -23.50
N LEU A 56 -4.47 6.19 -23.75
CA LEU A 56 -4.73 5.36 -24.93
C LEU A 56 -4.17 6.09 -26.15
N LYS A 57 -3.17 5.49 -26.79
CA LYS A 57 -2.59 6.01 -28.03
C LYS A 57 -3.76 6.20 -29.02
N PRO A 58 -3.98 7.40 -29.58
CA PRO A 58 -5.09 7.60 -30.50
C PRO A 58 -4.95 6.63 -31.67
N GLU A 59 -6.03 5.89 -31.89
CA GLU A 59 -6.19 4.90 -32.95
C GLU A 59 -5.85 5.51 -34.32
N PRO A 60 -5.04 4.83 -35.16
CA PRO A 60 -4.73 5.35 -36.49
C PRO A 60 -6.00 5.33 -37.35
N GLN A 61 -6.50 6.51 -37.69
CA GLN A 61 -7.60 6.69 -38.63
C GLN A 61 -7.15 6.23 -40.01
N TRP A 62 -7.67 5.10 -40.47
CA TRP A 62 -7.56 4.69 -41.86
C TRP A 62 -8.49 5.59 -42.69
N PRO A 63 -8.04 6.15 -43.83
CA PRO A 63 -8.94 6.92 -44.66
C PRO A 63 -9.86 5.96 -45.43
N SER A 64 -11.16 6.18 -45.30
CA SER A 64 -12.17 5.57 -46.15
C SER A 64 -12.13 6.19 -47.53
N LEU A 65 -12.04 5.39 -48.60
CA LEU A 65 -12.66 5.67 -49.90
C LEU A 65 -12.84 4.32 -50.65
N LEU A 66 -14.05 3.75 -50.66
CA LEU A 66 -15.08 3.85 -51.73
C LEU A 66 -15.09 2.61 -52.66
N PRO A 67 -16.21 2.30 -53.36
CA PRO A 67 -16.85 0.99 -53.25
C PRO A 67 -16.92 0.19 -54.57
N VAL A 68 -17.66 -0.93 -54.48
CA VAL A 68 -18.34 -1.68 -55.56
C VAL A 68 -17.53 -2.82 -56.21
N VAL A 69 -17.97 -4.07 -56.02
CA VAL A 69 -18.74 -4.93 -56.97
C VAL A 69 -18.60 -6.40 -56.55
N LEU A 70 -19.75 -7.06 -56.51
CA LEU A 70 -20.06 -8.46 -56.20
C LEU A 70 -19.62 -9.44 -57.32
N ILE A 71 -18.84 -10.50 -57.02
CA ILE A 71 -18.90 -11.83 -57.69
C ILE A 71 -18.39 -12.94 -56.72
N PRO A 72 -19.10 -14.07 -56.52
CA PRO A 72 -18.64 -15.20 -55.71
C PRO A 72 -18.16 -16.41 -56.55
N SER A 73 -17.41 -17.31 -55.87
CA SER A 73 -17.12 -18.71 -56.23
C SER A 73 -15.95 -18.89 -57.24
N ARG A 74 -15.00 -19.83 -57.10
CA ARG A 74 -15.08 -21.18 -56.52
C ARG A 74 -13.68 -21.82 -56.47
N ARG A 75 -13.40 -22.59 -55.40
CA ARG A 75 -12.55 -23.82 -55.30
C ARG A 75 -11.04 -23.68 -55.59
N THR A 76 -10.11 -24.41 -54.97
CA THR A 76 -10.04 -25.75 -54.30
C THR A 76 -8.70 -25.73 -53.53
N THR A 77 -8.57 -26.23 -52.30
CA THR A 77 -8.26 -27.63 -51.89
C THR A 77 -8.24 -27.61 -50.34
N THR A 78 -9.07 -28.28 -49.53
CA THR A 78 -9.20 -29.74 -49.28
C THR A 78 -7.80 -30.40 -49.20
N THR A 79 -7.33 -31.00 -48.11
CA THR A 79 -8.02 -31.70 -47.01
C THR A 79 -6.95 -32.14 -45.99
N THR A 80 -7.32 -32.22 -44.70
CA THR A 80 -7.07 -33.38 -43.80
C THR A 80 -5.65 -33.64 -43.30
N THR A 81 -5.34 -34.00 -42.05
CA THR A 81 -6.03 -34.39 -40.79
C THR A 81 -4.84 -34.71 -39.85
N THR A 82 -4.78 -34.51 -38.54
CA THR A 82 -5.44 -35.20 -37.41
C THR A 82 -4.75 -34.63 -36.15
N ALA A 83 -5.45 -34.11 -35.13
CA ALA A 83 -5.74 -34.78 -33.84
C ALA A 83 -4.60 -35.72 -33.39
N SER A 84 -4.02 -35.66 -32.19
CA SER A 84 -4.49 -35.40 -30.82
C SER A 84 -3.23 -35.66 -29.94
N THR A 85 -3.00 -35.09 -28.76
CA THR A 85 -3.50 -35.60 -27.46
C THR A 85 -2.63 -34.96 -26.36
N ALA A 86 -3.30 -34.46 -25.32
CA ALA A 86 -2.94 -34.33 -23.89
C ALA A 86 -1.49 -34.07 -23.42
N ALA A 87 -1.39 -32.97 -22.65
CA ALA A 87 -0.86 -32.86 -21.29
C ALA A 87 0.59 -33.29 -20.99
N ALA A 88 1.44 -32.29 -20.69
CA ALA A 88 2.22 -32.20 -19.46
C ALA A 88 2.88 -30.81 -19.37
N ASP A 89 2.87 -30.25 -18.16
CA ASP A 89 3.81 -29.30 -17.56
C ASP A 89 4.47 -28.21 -18.42
N GLU A 90 4.11 -26.96 -18.14
CA GLU A 90 5.03 -25.82 -18.13
C GLU A 90 4.29 -24.68 -17.39
N ALA A 91 4.48 -24.57 -16.08
CA ALA A 91 4.07 -23.38 -15.33
C ALA A 91 4.95 -22.22 -15.83
N SER A 92 4.45 -21.48 -16.82
CA SER A 92 5.18 -20.38 -17.43
C SER A 92 5.57 -19.38 -16.35
N SER A 93 6.88 -19.29 -16.11
CA SER A 93 7.49 -18.23 -15.33
C SER A 93 7.12 -16.89 -15.97
N ALA A 94 6.08 -16.25 -15.44
CA ALA A 94 5.75 -14.88 -15.77
C ALA A 94 6.95 -14.03 -15.33
N GLY A 95 7.75 -13.63 -16.32
CA GLY A 95 9.06 -13.03 -16.14
C GLY A 95 9.04 -11.91 -15.11
N TYR A 96 9.79 -12.13 -14.03
CA TYR A 96 10.20 -11.10 -13.09
C TYR A 96 11.19 -10.17 -13.80
N ASN A 97 10.69 -9.32 -14.69
CA ASN A 97 11.46 -8.19 -15.23
C ASN A 97 11.46 -7.04 -14.20
N THR A 98 11.97 -7.30 -12.99
CA THR A 98 12.30 -6.26 -12.01
C THR A 98 13.74 -5.84 -12.22
N VAL A 99 14.00 -5.13 -13.32
CA VAL A 99 15.27 -4.41 -13.48
C VAL A 99 14.92 -2.96 -13.82
N GLY A 100 14.93 -2.10 -12.80
CA GLY A 100 15.10 -0.66 -12.99
C GLY A 100 13.90 0.28 -12.75
N ARG A 101 12.75 -0.17 -12.23
CA ARG A 101 11.73 0.80 -11.77
C ARG A 101 12.13 1.39 -10.43
N GLU A 102 12.68 2.60 -10.46
CA GLU A 102 13.00 3.38 -9.28
C GLU A 102 11.71 3.76 -8.53
N VAL A 103 11.52 3.22 -7.32
CA VAL A 103 10.40 3.59 -6.45
C VAL A 103 10.73 4.93 -5.80
N ARG A 104 9.97 5.97 -6.16
CA ARG A 104 10.13 7.30 -5.55
C ARG A 104 9.64 7.26 -4.10
N GLY A 105 10.54 7.56 -3.17
CA GLY A 105 10.18 7.68 -1.75
C GLY A 105 9.34 8.92 -1.49
N HIS A 106 8.22 8.76 -0.82
CA HIS A 106 7.34 9.84 -0.38
C HIS A 106 7.63 10.18 1.09
N THR A 107 7.77 11.46 1.40
CA THR A 107 7.92 11.89 2.79
C THR A 107 6.56 11.86 3.47
N HIS A 108 6.43 11.06 4.53
CA HIS A 108 5.21 10.91 5.31
C HIS A 108 5.48 11.17 6.80
N THR A 109 4.54 11.81 7.50
CA THR A 109 4.70 12.10 8.93
C THR A 109 4.12 10.95 9.76
N TYR A 110 4.97 10.39 10.61
CA TYR A 110 4.61 9.41 11.62
C TYR A 110 4.78 9.99 13.02
N TYR A 111 4.16 9.36 13.99
CA TYR A 111 4.22 9.75 15.39
C TYR A 111 4.59 8.54 16.20
N GLN A 112 5.59 8.67 17.07
CA GLN A 112 5.79 7.70 18.13
C GLN A 112 4.69 7.90 19.17
N VAL A 113 4.01 6.82 19.55
CA VAL A 113 2.90 6.86 20.50
C VAL A 113 3.07 5.81 21.60
N LEU A 114 2.40 6.03 22.73
CA LEU A 114 2.19 5.02 23.76
C LEU A 114 0.72 4.62 23.78
N ILE A 115 0.46 3.32 23.71
CA ILE A 115 -0.86 2.71 23.78
C ILE A 115 -1.31 2.63 25.25
N ASP A 116 -2.58 2.89 25.53
CA ASP A 116 -3.19 2.63 26.83
C ASP A 116 -3.16 1.13 27.13
N THR A 117 -2.56 0.74 28.26
CA THR A 117 -2.39 -0.66 28.66
C THR A 117 -3.71 -1.45 28.72
N ARG A 118 -4.85 -0.78 28.95
CA ARG A 118 -6.17 -1.41 28.97
C ARG A 118 -6.61 -1.87 27.59
N ASP A 119 -6.10 -1.22 26.54
CA ASP A 119 -6.44 -1.52 25.16
C ASP A 119 -5.47 -2.54 24.55
N CYS A 120 -4.25 -2.67 25.11
CA CYS A 120 -3.21 -3.59 24.64
C CYS A 120 -3.70 -5.04 24.39
N PRO A 121 -4.48 -5.70 25.29
CA PRO A 121 -4.96 -7.06 25.04
C PRO A 121 -5.91 -7.19 23.84
N PHE A 122 -6.51 -6.08 23.38
CA PHE A 122 -7.50 -6.06 22.30
C PHE A 122 -6.90 -5.65 20.95
N VAL A 123 -5.67 -5.13 20.94
CA VAL A 123 -4.94 -4.85 19.71
C VAL A 123 -4.52 -6.19 19.09
N ARG A 124 -5.24 -6.61 18.05
CA ARG A 124 -5.05 -7.93 17.38
C ARG A 124 -3.72 -8.06 16.64
N THR A 125 -3.03 -6.96 16.40
CA THR A 125 -1.70 -6.93 15.81
C THR A 125 -0.68 -7.00 16.94
N GLN A 126 0.36 -7.80 16.79
CA GLN A 126 1.46 -7.88 17.75
C GLN A 126 2.23 -6.54 17.75
N THR A 127 1.71 -5.53 18.45
CA THR A 127 2.40 -4.26 18.76
C THR A 127 3.46 -4.45 19.85
N GLU A 128 3.76 -5.71 20.17
CA GLU A 128 4.68 -6.11 21.21
C GLU A 128 6.09 -5.80 20.74
N ALA A 129 6.46 -4.56 21.02
CA ALA A 129 7.78 -4.03 21.04
C ALA A 129 8.40 -3.69 19.67
N VAL A 130 8.17 -2.45 19.29
CA VAL A 130 9.04 -1.75 18.35
C VAL A 130 10.49 -1.87 18.85
N THR A 131 11.32 -2.50 18.02
CA THR A 131 12.69 -2.84 18.35
C THR A 131 13.64 -1.73 17.90
N PHE A 132 14.33 -1.10 18.85
CA PHE A 132 15.43 -0.20 18.55
C PHE A 132 16.74 -0.97 18.46
N LEU A 133 17.52 -0.69 17.42
CA LEU A 133 18.93 -1.08 17.38
C LEU A 133 19.69 -0.14 18.32
N GLY A 134 20.16 -0.64 19.47
CA GLY A 134 21.06 0.14 20.32
C GLY A 134 22.38 0.41 19.59
N ASN A 135 22.82 1.68 19.53
CA ASN A 135 24.14 2.03 19.02
C ASN A 135 25.18 1.92 20.14
N GLN A 136 25.70 0.72 20.35
CA GLN A 136 26.93 0.47 21.12
C GLN A 136 27.87 -0.30 20.21
N GLU A 137 29.13 0.13 20.15
CA GLU A 137 30.19 -0.31 19.22
C GLU A 137 30.61 -1.80 19.37
N ASN A 138 29.78 -2.66 19.96
CA ASN A 138 29.97 -4.12 19.94
C ASN A 138 28.72 -4.96 20.29
N SER A 139 27.65 -4.39 20.85
CA SER A 139 26.44 -5.15 21.20
C SER A 139 25.24 -4.66 20.40
N ARG A 140 24.76 -5.48 19.44
CA ARG A 140 23.45 -5.32 18.79
C ARG A 140 22.33 -5.66 19.77
N SER A 141 22.24 -4.95 20.89
CA SER A 141 21.14 -5.10 21.83
C SER A 141 19.88 -4.53 21.19
N LEU A 142 18.91 -5.40 20.98
CA LEU A 142 17.57 -5.06 20.52
C LEU A 142 16.74 -4.66 21.73
N TYR A 143 16.28 -3.41 21.78
CA TYR A 143 15.42 -2.92 22.85
C TYR A 143 13.97 -2.91 22.41
N ALA A 144 13.17 -3.65 23.15
CA ALA A 144 11.76 -3.85 22.94
C ALA A 144 10.97 -3.09 24.03
N ILE A 145 10.18 -2.07 23.65
CA ILE A 145 9.37 -1.29 24.61
C ILE A 145 7.88 -1.67 24.45
N PRO A 146 7.27 -2.34 25.45
CA PRO A 146 5.84 -2.67 25.42
C PRO A 146 4.95 -1.43 25.31
N GLY A 147 3.91 -1.50 24.48
CA GLY A 147 2.95 -0.42 24.27
C GLY A 147 3.48 0.74 23.43
N LEU A 148 4.72 0.66 22.92
CA LEU A 148 5.25 1.65 21.99
C LEU A 148 4.85 1.31 20.55
N ASP A 149 4.36 2.30 19.81
CA ASP A 149 3.94 2.14 18.42
C ASP A 149 4.27 3.37 17.55
N TYR A 150 4.14 3.24 16.23
CA TYR A 150 4.26 4.32 15.26
C TYR A 150 2.96 4.48 14.47
N VAL A 151 2.37 5.68 14.54
CA VAL A 151 1.08 5.97 13.91
C VAL A 151 1.26 7.00 12.81
N ALA A 152 0.64 6.74 11.66
CA ALA A 152 0.59 7.67 10.54
C ALA A 152 -0.29 8.89 10.89
N HIS A 153 0.04 10.07 10.37
CA HIS A 153 -0.73 11.29 10.63
C HIS A 153 -2.24 11.13 10.37
N GLU A 154 -2.59 10.42 9.31
CA GLU A 154 -3.96 10.17 8.84
C GLU A 154 -4.76 9.17 9.70
N ASP A 155 -4.08 8.41 10.56
CA ASP A 155 -4.71 7.42 11.45
C ASP A 155 -4.92 7.95 12.88
N ILE A 156 -4.55 9.20 13.15
CA ILE A 156 -4.79 9.86 14.43
C ILE A 156 -6.18 10.50 14.42
N LEU A 157 -7.07 10.00 15.30
CA LEU A 157 -8.31 10.70 15.66
C LEU A 157 -8.07 11.42 17.01
N PRO A 158 -7.77 12.73 17.00
CA PRO A 158 -7.50 13.46 18.23
C PRO A 158 -8.74 13.54 19.11
N TYR A 159 -8.56 13.55 20.43
CA TYR A 159 -9.66 13.82 21.38
C TYR A 159 -9.17 14.54 22.63
N THR A 160 -10.09 15.17 23.35
CA THR A 160 -9.85 15.78 24.67
C THR A 160 -10.63 15.03 25.74
N SER A 161 -10.01 14.74 26.88
CA SER A 161 -10.69 14.17 28.07
C SER A 161 -11.23 15.25 28.98
#